data_AF-A0A947I2R1-F1
#
_entry.id   AF-A0A947I2R1-F1
#
_cell.length_a   1.000
_cell.length_b   1.000
_cell.length_c   1.000
_cell.angle_alpha   90.00
_cell.angle_beta   90.00
_cell.angle_gamma   90.00
#
_symmetry.space_group_name_H-M   'P 1'
#
loop_
_entity.id
_entity.type
_entity.pdbx_description
1 polymer ?
#
loop_
_entity_poly.entity_id
_entity_poly.type
_entity_poly.pdbx_seq_one_letter_code
_entity_poly.pdbx_strand_id
1 'polypeptide(L)'
;EQIYRMACGEQSTAETIDGMLDRSLSSLTMLLSANLSPEEIAAALNITSEHRTNVIAPSGGTQNYIETGNGSGWERARLQPRIQSLITELQGIGVFTDDLIIRDGIVNKRMLRRASYTLIEIPRLDWREVLVCNQVGEASRISLVPQGIETYENLSKPELDQMPGISRKICQHINLWAPATVESLESNLEENRKINVQLLESVRVELKERYSAEQWLEMQPADIANIEVANNTFASLVHQITGEQYVSNRECQIRWAGRVFGFGNTTVREADDEMFRQSELPIAEINDWRQSIIQEFPTVDSWMNVLNDEQAKERAKRLLYTLGFSIDAIASLRSLAFIGARVYGHNHQSIKSAMEQPEDILKYGMEHRYRNTGVSNIGQKLDDIQELVALGLPSLKIVRNVQRKSEFLLEVIEEAILYVRTEADKKGCSPSVDAIQAEPSEIELSWNLNNMYGLIDSYIRGGESEGFDRAIGVLSQLRTLLLSEIERAREIEAMVRLQIMPQHAGNGLTMYTPLVSVPELDLTQAERQLLQLLLNDNQQYIPELFIRQILDRPALNHDPSYRGTVIAIVNSLRNKLADAEYRFRGISKAIINDNYIVYTLSEYTDDGRRLT
;
A
#
# COMPACT_ATOMS: atom_id res chain seq x y z
N GLU A 1 8.89 -24.17 -34.51
CA GLU A 1 7.74 -25.09 -34.49
C GLU A 1 6.44 -24.39 -34.91
N GLN A 2 6.09 -23.24 -34.33
CA GLN A 2 4.87 -22.48 -34.67
C GLN A 2 4.79 -22.06 -36.16
N ILE A 3 5.89 -21.59 -36.75
CA ILE A 3 5.99 -21.26 -38.20
C ILE A 3 5.74 -22.51 -39.08
N TYR A 4 6.18 -23.68 -38.62
CA TYR A 4 6.00 -24.96 -39.33
C TYR A 4 4.54 -25.42 -39.29
N ARG A 5 3.85 -25.22 -38.16
CA ARG A 5 2.41 -25.54 -38.02
C ARG A 5 1.53 -24.60 -38.83
N MET A 6 1.87 -23.31 -38.92
CA MET A 6 1.17 -22.35 -39.78
C MET A 6 1.31 -22.67 -41.28
N ALA A 7 2.47 -23.20 -41.71
CA ALA A 7 2.70 -23.60 -43.09
C ALA A 7 1.94 -24.89 -43.50
N CYS A 8 1.55 -25.72 -42.53
CA CYS A 8 0.88 -27.00 -42.76
C CYS A 8 -0.66 -26.94 -42.73
N GLY A 9 -1.27 -25.75 -42.60
CA GLY A 9 -2.73 -25.61 -42.66
C GLY A 9 -3.49 -26.17 -41.45
N GLU A 10 -2.82 -26.41 -40.33
CA GLU A 10 -3.51 -26.63 -39.06
C GLU A 10 -4.26 -25.35 -38.70
N GLN A 11 -5.59 -25.41 -38.68
CA GLN A 11 -6.44 -24.32 -38.20
C GLN A 11 -6.04 -24.01 -36.76
N SER A 12 -5.24 -22.95 -36.59
CA SER A 12 -5.01 -22.31 -35.30
C SER A 12 -6.38 -22.02 -34.70
N THR A 13 -6.81 -22.81 -33.73
CA THR A 13 -7.92 -22.43 -32.85
C THR A 13 -7.59 -21.03 -32.34
N ALA A 14 -8.42 -20.05 -32.72
CA ALA A 14 -8.20 -18.67 -32.35
C ALA A 14 -7.93 -18.61 -30.86
N GLU A 15 -6.72 -18.16 -30.50
CA GLU A 15 -6.27 -18.11 -29.13
C GLU A 15 -7.22 -17.19 -28.36
N THR A 16 -7.93 -17.74 -27.37
CA THR A 16 -8.82 -16.91 -26.54
C THR A 16 -7.97 -16.01 -25.67
N ILE A 17 -8.51 -14.84 -25.28
CA ILE A 17 -7.85 -13.94 -24.32
C ILE A 17 -7.45 -14.71 -23.05
N ASP A 18 -8.31 -15.61 -22.59
CA ASP A 18 -8.04 -16.48 -21.44
C ASP A 18 -6.83 -17.40 -21.70
N GLY A 19 -6.74 -18.01 -22.88
CA GLY A 19 -5.60 -18.84 -23.27
C GLY A 19 -4.28 -18.07 -23.41
N MET A 20 -4.34 -16.75 -23.67
CA MET A 20 -3.19 -15.84 -23.64
C MET A 20 -2.80 -15.46 -22.20
N LEU A 21 -3.79 -15.18 -21.34
CA LEU A 21 -3.58 -14.82 -19.93
C LEU A 21 -3.02 -16.01 -19.13
N ASP A 22 -3.58 -17.20 -19.28
CA ASP A 22 -3.12 -18.41 -18.60
C ASP A 22 -1.68 -18.78 -18.99
N ARG A 23 -1.32 -18.60 -20.27
CA ARG A 23 0.05 -18.77 -20.74
C ARG A 23 1.00 -17.72 -20.19
N SER A 24 0.55 -16.47 -20.14
CA SER A 24 1.32 -15.37 -19.56
C SER A 24 1.57 -15.63 -18.07
N LEU A 25 0.53 -16.02 -17.32
CA LEU A 25 0.61 -16.36 -15.90
C LEU A 25 1.48 -17.59 -15.63
N SER A 26 1.36 -18.63 -16.45
CA SER A 26 2.18 -19.85 -16.34
C SER A 26 3.65 -19.57 -16.66
N SER A 27 3.92 -18.76 -17.69
CA SER A 27 5.27 -18.32 -18.04
C SER A 27 5.86 -17.48 -16.93
N LEU A 28 5.09 -16.55 -16.37
CA LEU A 28 5.50 -15.69 -15.27
C LEU A 28 5.77 -16.51 -14.00
N THR A 29 4.92 -17.48 -13.68
CA THR A 29 5.11 -18.41 -12.54
C THR A 29 6.35 -19.29 -12.72
N MET A 30 6.60 -19.78 -13.93
CA MET A 30 7.79 -20.55 -14.27
C MET A 30 9.07 -19.69 -14.15
N LEU A 31 9.02 -18.45 -14.65
CA LEU A 31 10.12 -17.48 -14.54
C LEU A 31 10.41 -17.12 -13.07
N LEU A 32 9.36 -16.94 -12.25
CA LEU A 32 9.48 -16.61 -10.83
C LEU A 32 10.01 -17.79 -9.98
N SER A 33 9.85 -19.03 -10.45
CA SER A 33 10.30 -20.24 -9.74
C SER A 33 11.66 -20.78 -10.21
N ALA A 34 12.13 -20.36 -11.39
CA ALA A 34 13.43 -20.75 -11.92
C ALA A 34 14.58 -19.96 -11.27
N ASN A 35 15.75 -20.59 -11.14
CA ASN A 35 17.00 -19.91 -10.74
C ASN A 35 17.57 -19.13 -11.93
N LEU A 36 16.92 -18.02 -12.27
CA LEU A 36 17.35 -17.09 -13.31
C LEU A 36 18.40 -16.10 -12.78
N SER A 37 19.27 -15.64 -13.67
CA SER A 37 20.15 -14.50 -13.40
C SER A 37 19.34 -13.20 -13.29
N PRO A 38 19.84 -12.17 -12.60
CA PRO A 38 19.19 -10.85 -12.56
C PRO A 38 18.90 -10.26 -13.95
N GLU A 39 19.82 -10.44 -14.90
CA GLU A 39 19.68 -10.03 -16.30
C GLU A 39 18.53 -10.78 -17.00
N GLU A 40 18.45 -12.10 -16.82
CA GLU A 40 17.36 -12.92 -17.36
C GLU A 40 16.00 -12.52 -16.78
N ILE A 41 15.95 -12.23 -15.47
CA ILE A 41 14.72 -11.74 -14.80
C ILE A 41 14.33 -10.39 -15.39
N ALA A 42 15.28 -9.46 -15.53
CA ALA A 42 14.99 -8.12 -16.03
C ALA A 42 14.51 -8.15 -17.48
N ALA A 43 15.17 -8.91 -18.34
CA ALA A 43 14.77 -9.10 -19.74
C ALA A 43 13.37 -9.74 -19.84
N ALA A 44 13.10 -10.77 -19.05
CA ALA A 44 11.81 -11.47 -19.10
C ALA A 44 10.64 -10.65 -18.56
N LEU A 45 10.90 -9.72 -17.62
CA LEU A 45 9.88 -8.88 -16.99
C LEU A 45 9.84 -7.44 -17.54
N ASN A 46 10.62 -7.15 -18.58
CA ASN A 46 10.78 -5.81 -19.17
C ASN A 46 11.16 -4.75 -18.13
N ILE A 47 12.06 -5.10 -17.22
CA ILE A 47 12.62 -4.21 -16.20
C ILE A 47 13.81 -3.46 -16.79
N THR A 48 13.90 -2.16 -16.56
CA THR A 48 15.09 -1.38 -16.94
C THR A 48 16.30 -1.96 -16.21
N SER A 49 17.33 -2.38 -16.94
CA SER A 49 18.49 -3.03 -16.32
C SER A 49 19.83 -2.54 -16.87
N GLU A 50 20.84 -2.60 -16.01
CA GLU A 50 22.21 -2.25 -16.34
C GLU A 50 23.21 -3.22 -15.71
N HIS A 51 24.01 -3.88 -16.54
CA HIS A 51 25.10 -4.74 -16.09
C HIS A 51 26.35 -3.91 -15.76
N ARG A 52 26.80 -4.01 -14.50
CA ARG A 52 27.94 -3.26 -13.97
C ARG A 52 29.20 -4.10 -14.05
N THR A 53 30.27 -3.49 -14.56
CA THR A 53 31.60 -4.12 -14.62
C THR A 53 32.29 -4.24 -13.26
N ASN A 54 31.77 -3.54 -12.25
CA ASN A 54 32.31 -3.53 -10.90
C ASN A 54 31.62 -4.57 -10.02
N VAL A 55 32.31 -4.93 -8.94
CA VAL A 55 31.75 -5.76 -7.86
C VAL A 55 30.85 -4.87 -7.00
N ILE A 56 29.59 -5.25 -6.84
CA ILE A 56 28.69 -4.58 -5.91
C ILE A 56 28.84 -5.19 -4.50
N ALA A 57 28.95 -4.32 -3.49
CA ALA A 57 29.28 -4.64 -2.09
C ALA A 57 30.54 -5.52 -1.97
N PRO A 58 31.74 -4.98 -2.27
CA PRO A 58 32.99 -5.69 -2.07
C PRO A 58 33.14 -6.21 -0.63
N SER A 59 33.83 -7.33 -0.47
CA SER A 59 34.26 -7.80 0.85
C SER A 59 35.27 -6.79 1.38
N GLY A 60 35.11 -6.27 2.60
CA GLY A 60 35.81 -5.09 3.14
C GLY A 60 37.32 -5.19 3.39
N GLY A 61 38.06 -5.87 2.52
CA GLY A 61 39.48 -5.58 2.32
C GLY A 61 39.61 -4.45 1.29
N THR A 62 40.68 -3.66 1.40
CA THR A 62 41.24 -2.98 0.22
C THR A 62 41.26 -3.96 -0.95
N GLN A 63 41.11 -3.51 -2.20
CA GLN A 63 40.99 -4.35 -3.41
C GLN A 63 42.03 -5.50 -3.57
N ASN A 64 43.04 -5.56 -2.69
CA ASN A 64 44.09 -6.57 -2.59
C ASN A 64 43.91 -7.65 -1.50
N TYR A 65 42.94 -7.56 -0.58
CA TYR A 65 42.74 -8.58 0.47
C TYR A 65 41.38 -9.26 0.32
N ILE A 66 41.39 -10.38 -0.41
CA ILE A 66 40.23 -11.26 -0.54
C ILE A 66 40.42 -12.38 0.47
N GLU A 67 39.48 -12.54 1.40
CA GLU A 67 39.47 -13.67 2.33
C GLU A 67 39.41 -14.98 1.54
N THR A 68 40.55 -15.68 1.48
CA THR A 68 40.65 -17.01 0.88
C THR A 68 40.47 -18.07 1.96
N GLY A 69 39.41 -18.89 1.83
CA GLY A 69 39.20 -20.09 2.63
C GLY A 69 39.91 -21.32 2.03
N ASN A 70 40.26 -22.29 2.87
CA ASN A 70 41.08 -23.47 2.55
C ASN A 70 40.33 -24.65 1.90
N GLY A 71 39.10 -24.47 1.39
CA GLY A 71 38.45 -25.54 0.60
C GLY A 71 37.82 -26.70 1.39
N SER A 72 38.15 -26.89 2.67
CA SER A 72 37.70 -28.03 3.48
C SER A 72 36.37 -27.72 4.20
N GLY A 73 35.26 -28.30 3.74
CA GLY A 73 33.92 -28.12 4.32
C GLY A 73 32.89 -27.41 3.43
N TRP A 74 33.15 -27.29 2.12
CA TRP A 74 32.30 -26.56 1.18
C TRP A 74 30.97 -27.27 0.93
N GLU A 75 29.90 -26.79 1.55
CA GLU A 75 28.56 -26.95 0.96
C GLU A 75 28.49 -26.13 -0.33
N ARG A 76 27.90 -26.69 -1.38
CA ARG A 76 27.63 -25.93 -2.61
C ARG A 76 26.78 -24.72 -2.23
N ALA A 77 27.26 -23.52 -2.57
CA ALA A 77 26.50 -22.28 -2.37
C ALA A 77 25.09 -22.46 -2.94
N ARG A 78 24.10 -22.44 -2.03
CA ARG A 78 22.69 -22.59 -2.38
C ARG A 78 22.15 -21.23 -2.80
N LEU A 79 21.41 -21.18 -3.90
CA LEU A 79 20.70 -19.99 -4.35
C LEU A 79 19.23 -20.07 -3.94
N GLN A 80 18.64 -18.90 -3.72
CA GLN A 80 17.23 -18.66 -3.45
C GLN A 80 16.74 -17.52 -4.36
N PRO A 81 15.53 -17.59 -4.92
CA PRO A 81 15.01 -16.61 -5.88
C PRO A 81 14.50 -15.33 -5.18
N ARG A 82 15.38 -14.65 -4.42
CA ARG A 82 15.00 -13.51 -3.57
C ARG A 82 14.56 -12.30 -4.39
N ILE A 83 15.21 -12.05 -5.52
CA ILE A 83 14.81 -10.98 -6.44
C ILE A 83 13.38 -11.21 -6.94
N GLN A 84 13.07 -12.42 -7.40
CA GLN A 84 11.74 -12.79 -7.87
C GLN A 84 10.69 -12.64 -6.76
N SER A 85 10.96 -13.17 -5.56
CA SER A 85 10.04 -13.03 -4.42
C SER A 85 9.82 -11.57 -4.02
N LEU A 86 10.86 -10.73 -4.07
CA LEU A 86 10.72 -9.31 -3.78
C LEU A 86 9.86 -8.60 -4.84
N ILE A 87 10.06 -8.89 -6.13
CA ILE A 87 9.25 -8.34 -7.21
C ILE A 87 7.77 -8.73 -7.05
N THR A 88 7.49 -10.00 -6.72
CA THR A 88 6.11 -10.46 -6.44
C THR A 88 5.46 -9.67 -5.30
N GLU A 89 6.18 -9.47 -4.19
CA GLU A 89 5.65 -8.70 -3.06
C GLU A 89 5.47 -7.21 -3.38
N LEU A 90 6.37 -6.63 -4.18
CA LEU A 90 6.26 -5.24 -4.66
C LEU A 90 5.02 -5.06 -5.56
N GLN A 91 4.74 -6.02 -6.46
CA GLN A 91 3.51 -6.03 -7.25
C GLN A 91 2.26 -6.08 -6.38
N GLY A 92 2.31 -6.82 -5.27
CA GLY A 92 1.22 -6.88 -4.29
C GLY A 92 0.86 -5.54 -3.63
N ILE A 93 1.78 -4.56 -3.64
CA ILE A 93 1.53 -3.19 -3.19
C ILE A 93 1.40 -2.18 -4.35
N GLY A 94 1.25 -2.67 -5.58
CA GLY A 94 1.02 -1.85 -6.76
C GLY A 94 2.28 -1.30 -7.43
N VAL A 95 3.48 -1.78 -7.07
CA VAL A 95 4.74 -1.45 -7.76
C VAL A 95 4.97 -2.45 -8.88
N PHE A 96 4.94 -1.99 -10.14
CA PHE A 96 5.04 -2.86 -11.32
C PHE A 96 6.49 -3.01 -11.78
N THR A 97 6.75 -3.92 -12.73
CA THR A 97 8.10 -4.22 -13.20
C THR A 97 8.74 -3.07 -13.96
N ASP A 98 7.93 -2.26 -14.64
CA ASP A 98 8.36 -1.03 -15.31
C ASP A 98 8.58 0.15 -14.35
N ASP A 99 8.26 -0.01 -13.06
CA ASP A 99 8.62 0.93 -11.98
C ASP A 99 10.00 0.63 -11.37
N LEU A 100 10.73 -0.39 -11.86
CA LEU A 100 11.98 -0.87 -11.27
C LEU A 100 13.19 -0.60 -12.17
N ILE A 101 14.33 -0.38 -11.52
CA ILE A 101 15.66 -0.41 -12.16
C ILE A 101 16.48 -1.51 -11.48
N ILE A 102 17.04 -2.43 -12.26
CA ILE A 102 17.91 -3.50 -11.77
C ILE A 102 19.36 -3.24 -12.21
N ARG A 103 20.28 -3.17 -11.25
CA ARG A 103 21.72 -3.09 -11.52
C ARG A 103 22.41 -4.29 -10.93
N ASP A 104 23.01 -5.13 -11.77
CA ASP A 104 23.72 -6.32 -11.33
C ASP A 104 25.24 -6.14 -11.49
N GLY A 105 26.00 -6.60 -10.50
CA GLY A 105 27.47 -6.52 -10.55
C GLY A 105 28.12 -7.82 -10.98
N ILE A 106 29.44 -7.81 -11.16
CA ILE A 106 30.21 -9.03 -11.40
C ILE A 106 30.53 -9.82 -10.12
N VAL A 107 30.78 -11.11 -10.28
CA VAL A 107 31.40 -11.97 -9.26
C VAL A 107 32.87 -12.15 -9.61
N ASN A 108 33.77 -11.68 -8.76
CA ASN A 108 35.20 -11.92 -8.95
C ASN A 108 35.53 -13.40 -8.65
N LYS A 109 36.36 -14.04 -9.49
CA LYS A 109 36.79 -15.45 -9.36
C LYS A 109 37.38 -15.81 -7.99
N ARG A 110 37.89 -14.83 -7.26
CA ARG A 110 38.50 -15.00 -5.93
C ARG A 110 37.47 -14.90 -4.79
N MET A 111 36.24 -14.47 -5.06
CA MET A 111 35.20 -14.36 -4.03
C MET A 111 34.64 -15.73 -3.64
N LEU A 112 34.28 -15.86 -2.36
CA LEU A 112 33.57 -17.04 -1.87
C LEU A 112 32.13 -17.11 -2.38
N ARG A 113 31.53 -15.97 -2.72
CA ARG A 113 30.16 -15.90 -3.28
C ARG A 113 30.14 -16.33 -4.75
N ARG A 114 29.05 -16.98 -5.16
CA ARG A 114 28.77 -17.40 -6.54
C ARG A 114 27.73 -16.53 -7.25
N ALA A 115 26.99 -15.73 -6.50
CA ALA A 115 26.07 -14.72 -7.02
C ALA A 115 26.54 -13.34 -6.60
N SER A 116 26.42 -12.37 -7.50
CA SER A 116 26.67 -10.97 -7.14
C SER A 116 25.50 -10.43 -6.31
N TYR A 117 25.73 -9.27 -5.70
CA TYR A 117 24.61 -8.45 -5.27
C TYR A 117 23.99 -7.76 -6.49
N THR A 118 22.69 -7.55 -6.41
CA THR A 118 21.88 -6.80 -7.35
C THR A 118 21.24 -5.65 -6.58
N LEU A 119 21.41 -4.44 -7.08
CA LEU A 119 20.68 -3.27 -6.61
C LEU A 119 19.36 -3.18 -7.35
N ILE A 120 18.27 -3.06 -6.61
CA ILE A 120 16.92 -2.82 -7.13
C ILE A 120 16.53 -1.43 -6.66
N GLU A 121 16.44 -0.47 -7.58
CA GLU A 121 15.94 0.87 -7.29
C GLU A 121 14.44 0.92 -7.58
N ILE A 122 13.69 1.59 -6.71
CA ILE A 122 12.24 1.69 -6.77
C ILE A 122 11.83 3.18 -6.76
N PRO A 123 12.00 3.92 -7.87
CA PRO A 123 11.65 5.34 -7.96
C PRO A 123 10.25 5.66 -7.44
N ARG A 124 9.27 4.77 -7.70
CA ARG A 124 7.86 4.94 -7.26
C ARG A 124 7.67 4.96 -5.75
N LEU A 125 8.61 4.41 -4.99
CA LEU A 125 8.60 4.44 -3.52
C LEU A 125 9.56 5.49 -2.98
N ASP A 126 9.54 6.72 -3.52
CA ASP A 126 10.50 7.79 -3.18
C ASP A 126 11.97 7.34 -3.31
N TRP A 127 12.28 6.63 -4.40
CA TRP A 127 13.65 6.21 -4.71
C TRP A 127 14.32 5.34 -3.64
N ARG A 128 13.53 4.49 -2.98
CA ARG A 128 14.07 3.45 -2.11
C ARG A 128 14.87 2.43 -2.91
N GLU A 129 15.85 1.85 -2.24
CA GLU A 129 16.76 0.89 -2.87
C GLU A 129 16.85 -0.39 -2.05
N VAL A 130 16.94 -1.53 -2.73
CA VAL A 130 17.19 -2.83 -2.10
C VAL A 130 18.40 -3.48 -2.74
N LEU A 131 19.42 -3.70 -1.93
CA LEU A 131 20.59 -4.47 -2.31
C LEU A 131 20.36 -5.95 -1.93
N VAL A 132 20.10 -6.80 -2.91
CA VAL A 132 19.74 -8.21 -2.74
C VAL A 132 20.83 -9.13 -3.27
N CYS A 133 21.12 -10.22 -2.56
CA CYS A 133 21.92 -11.33 -3.09
C CYS A 133 21.10 -12.61 -3.01
N ASN A 134 21.02 -13.36 -4.12
CA ASN A 134 20.29 -14.63 -4.18
C ASN A 134 21.02 -15.78 -3.44
N GLN A 135 22.25 -15.59 -2.97
CA GLN A 135 22.97 -16.62 -2.23
C GLN A 135 22.46 -16.76 -0.79
N VAL A 136 22.19 -18.00 -0.35
CA VAL A 136 21.85 -18.31 1.05
C VAL A 136 22.99 -17.89 1.99
N GLY A 137 22.63 -17.33 3.15
CA GLY A 137 23.59 -16.81 4.13
C GLY A 137 23.99 -15.35 3.92
N GLU A 138 23.75 -14.79 2.73
CA GLU A 138 23.96 -13.36 2.48
C GLU A 138 22.77 -12.54 3.00
N ALA A 139 23.04 -11.38 3.59
CA ALA A 139 22.02 -10.43 4.04
C ALA A 139 21.71 -9.43 2.93
N SER A 140 20.45 -9.02 2.82
CA SER A 140 20.02 -7.91 1.98
C SER A 140 20.18 -6.58 2.74
N ARG A 141 20.26 -5.47 2.02
CA ARG A 141 20.25 -4.12 2.61
C ARG A 141 19.14 -3.30 1.98
N ILE A 142 18.47 -2.50 2.80
CA ILE A 142 17.34 -1.67 2.39
C ILE A 142 17.74 -0.23 2.69
N SER A 143 17.77 0.63 1.68
CA SER A 143 17.99 2.06 1.84
C SER A 143 16.68 2.82 1.68
N LEU A 144 16.41 3.72 2.62
CA LEU A 144 15.25 4.62 2.56
C LEU A 144 15.47 5.86 1.70
N VAL A 145 16.71 6.07 1.23
CA VAL A 145 17.11 7.18 0.37
C VAL A 145 17.97 6.64 -0.78
N PRO A 146 17.99 7.28 -1.96
CA PRO A 146 18.83 6.85 -3.07
C PRO A 146 20.31 7.07 -2.74
N GLN A 147 21.07 6.01 -2.50
CA GLN A 147 22.50 6.08 -2.24
C GLN A 147 23.31 6.19 -3.52
N GLY A 148 22.77 5.70 -4.65
CA GLY A 148 23.46 5.63 -5.92
C GLY A 148 24.36 4.40 -6.04
N ILE A 149 24.47 3.86 -7.25
CA ILE A 149 25.21 2.62 -7.52
C ILE A 149 26.68 2.70 -7.13
N GLU A 150 27.31 3.86 -7.33
CA GLU A 150 28.72 4.10 -7.02
C GLU A 150 29.02 3.87 -5.53
N THR A 151 28.07 4.17 -4.65
CA THR A 151 28.18 3.92 -3.20
C THR A 151 28.30 2.44 -2.90
N TYR A 152 27.45 1.62 -3.54
CA TYR A 152 27.47 0.17 -3.36
C TYR A 152 28.68 -0.49 -4.03
N GLU A 153 29.27 0.11 -5.06
CA GLU A 153 30.50 -0.38 -5.70
C GLU A 153 31.75 -0.08 -4.86
N ASN A 154 31.76 1.04 -4.14
CA ASN A 154 32.93 1.52 -3.41
C ASN A 154 32.96 1.08 -1.94
N LEU A 155 31.80 0.82 -1.33
CA LEU A 155 31.71 0.48 0.08
C LEU A 155 31.56 -1.01 0.33
N SER A 156 32.23 -1.47 1.36
CA SER A 156 32.13 -2.84 1.84
C SER A 156 30.85 -3.12 2.60
N LYS A 157 30.53 -4.40 2.76
CA LYS A 157 29.36 -4.85 3.55
C LYS A 157 29.30 -4.21 4.96
N PRO A 158 30.37 -4.19 5.77
CA PRO A 158 30.33 -3.54 7.09
C PRO A 158 30.19 -2.02 7.02
N GLU A 159 30.77 -1.37 6.01
CA GLU A 159 30.63 0.09 5.82
C GLU A 159 29.20 0.46 5.45
N LEU A 160 28.58 -0.31 4.55
CA LEU A 160 27.16 -0.16 4.19
C LEU A 160 26.24 -0.37 5.40
N ASP A 161 26.57 -1.30 6.30
CA ASP A 161 25.80 -1.55 7.54
C ASP A 161 25.91 -0.39 8.55
N GLN A 162 26.88 0.51 8.38
CA GLN A 162 27.08 1.70 9.21
C GLN A 162 26.51 2.97 8.57
N MET A 163 26.07 2.92 7.32
CA MET A 163 25.55 4.10 6.62
C MET A 163 24.18 4.51 7.17
N PRO A 164 23.94 5.83 7.36
CA PRO A 164 22.61 6.34 7.69
C PRO A 164 21.57 5.92 6.65
N GLY A 165 20.39 5.54 7.12
CA GLY A 165 19.26 5.17 6.26
C GLY A 165 19.35 3.77 5.62
N ILE A 166 20.45 3.04 5.82
CA ILE A 166 20.59 1.64 5.37
C ILE A 166 20.29 0.68 6.54
N SER A 167 19.38 -0.27 6.31
CA SER A 167 19.07 -1.34 7.25
C SER A 167 19.43 -2.71 6.69
N ARG A 168 20.02 -3.56 7.53
CA ARG A 168 20.42 -4.93 7.18
C ARG A 168 19.29 -5.91 7.46
N LYS A 169 18.93 -6.75 6.48
CA LYS A 169 17.87 -7.77 6.58
C LYS A 169 18.41 -9.17 6.27
N ILE A 170 18.30 -10.09 7.24
CA ILE A 170 18.69 -11.49 7.07
C ILE A 170 17.50 -12.30 6.53
N CYS A 171 17.70 -13.03 5.44
CA CYS A 171 16.71 -13.96 4.92
C CYS A 171 16.91 -15.35 5.54
N GLN A 172 16.14 -15.65 6.59
CA GLN A 172 16.03 -17.01 7.13
C GLN A 172 15.05 -17.85 6.31
N HIS A 173 13.89 -17.27 6.00
CA HIS A 173 12.82 -17.89 5.21
C HIS A 173 12.34 -16.91 4.14
N ILE A 174 12.35 -17.33 2.87
CA ILE A 174 12.07 -16.45 1.74
C ILE A 174 10.64 -15.86 1.76
N ASN A 175 9.67 -16.68 2.18
CA ASN A 175 8.25 -16.32 2.33
C ASN A 175 7.99 -15.33 3.46
N LEU A 176 8.91 -15.18 4.42
CA LEU A 176 8.84 -14.15 5.46
C LEU A 176 9.71 -12.94 5.12
N TRP A 177 10.81 -13.17 4.40
CA TRP A 177 11.80 -12.15 4.09
C TRP A 177 11.26 -11.10 3.10
N ALA A 178 10.60 -11.51 2.03
CA ALA A 178 10.13 -10.58 1.01
C ALA A 178 9.02 -9.65 1.56
N PRO A 179 7.96 -10.15 2.24
CA PRO A 179 6.97 -9.29 2.88
C PRO A 179 7.58 -8.31 3.89
N ALA A 180 8.52 -8.80 4.72
CA ALA A 180 9.17 -7.95 5.73
C ALA A 180 10.17 -6.94 5.13
N THR A 181 10.65 -7.18 3.91
CA THR A 181 11.47 -6.23 3.13
C THR A 181 10.55 -5.15 2.57
N VAL A 182 9.43 -5.52 1.96
CA VAL A 182 8.42 -4.58 1.46
C VAL A 182 7.83 -3.73 2.58
N GLU A 183 7.54 -4.29 3.76
CA GLU A 183 7.09 -3.52 4.93
C GLU A 183 8.11 -2.44 5.34
N SER A 184 9.41 -2.72 5.18
CA SER A 184 10.45 -1.72 5.46
C SER A 184 10.54 -0.65 4.35
N LEU A 185 9.99 -0.94 3.17
CA LEU A 185 9.91 -0.05 2.01
C LEU A 185 8.61 0.75 1.93
N GLU A 186 7.62 0.49 2.78
CA GLU A 186 6.35 1.21 2.73
C GLU A 186 6.56 2.69 3.17
N SER A 187 6.36 3.61 2.22
CA SER A 187 5.95 5.01 2.48
C SER A 187 4.44 5.08 2.34
N ASN A 188 3.82 6.18 2.76
CA ASN A 188 2.47 6.51 2.32
C ASN A 188 2.45 6.51 0.78
N LEU A 189 1.96 5.42 0.17
CA LEU A 189 1.72 5.24 -1.28
C LEU A 189 0.63 6.18 -1.82
N GLU A 190 0.33 7.27 -1.10
CA GLU A 190 -0.87 8.09 -1.27
C GLU A 190 -0.90 8.81 -2.63
N GLU A 191 0.24 8.94 -3.31
CA GLU A 191 0.30 9.38 -4.70
C GLU A 191 0.71 8.22 -5.62
N ASN A 192 -0.31 7.49 -6.06
CA ASN A 192 -0.25 6.32 -6.94
C ASN A 192 0.18 6.66 -8.39
N ARG A 193 1.13 7.58 -8.57
CA ARG A 193 1.55 8.05 -9.88
C ARG A 193 2.58 7.09 -10.47
N LYS A 194 2.29 6.61 -11.68
CA LYS A 194 3.25 5.86 -12.50
C LYS A 194 4.43 6.75 -12.85
N ILE A 195 5.65 6.25 -12.63
CA ILE A 195 6.88 6.94 -12.99
C ILE A 195 7.40 6.36 -14.31
N ASN A 196 7.73 7.21 -15.28
CA ASN A 196 8.40 6.75 -16.50
C ASN A 196 9.89 6.51 -16.21
N VAL A 197 10.22 5.30 -15.76
CA VAL A 197 11.58 4.91 -15.37
C VAL A 197 12.59 5.00 -16.52
N GLN A 198 12.17 4.69 -17.75
CA GLN A 198 13.06 4.77 -18.91
C GLN A 198 13.48 6.22 -19.21
N LEU A 199 12.51 7.14 -19.22
CA LEU A 199 12.77 8.57 -19.38
C LEU A 199 13.65 9.08 -18.23
N LEU A 200 13.31 8.70 -17.00
CA LEU A 200 14.06 9.08 -15.82
C LEU A 200 15.53 8.63 -15.88
N GLU A 201 15.79 7.39 -16.32
CA GLU A 201 17.15 6.88 -16.45
C GLU A 201 17.92 7.61 -17.55
N SER A 202 17.27 7.90 -18.69
CA SER A 202 17.89 8.68 -19.76
C SER A 202 18.31 10.08 -19.29
N VAL A 203 17.45 10.73 -18.48
CA VAL A 203 17.73 12.02 -17.87
C VAL A 203 18.90 11.91 -16.88
N ARG A 204 18.92 10.87 -16.04
CA ARG A 204 19.99 10.63 -15.08
C ARG A 204 21.35 10.46 -15.75
N VAL A 205 21.41 9.66 -16.83
CA VAL A 205 22.64 9.44 -17.60
C VAL A 205 23.11 10.76 -18.23
N GLU A 206 22.24 11.48 -18.94
CA GLU A 206 22.59 12.74 -19.60
C GLU A 206 23.07 13.80 -18.61
N LEU A 207 22.47 13.88 -17.41
CA LEU A 207 22.91 14.79 -16.36
C LEU A 207 24.27 14.41 -15.77
N LYS A 208 24.51 13.12 -15.50
CA LYS A 208 25.81 12.62 -15.01
C LYS A 208 26.94 12.84 -16.02
N GLU A 209 26.65 12.84 -17.32
CA GLU A 209 27.64 13.13 -18.36
C GLU A 209 28.01 14.62 -18.43
N ARG A 210 27.10 15.51 -18.02
CA ARG A 210 27.27 16.97 -18.15
C ARG A 210 27.77 17.64 -16.88
N TYR A 211 27.40 17.12 -15.72
CA TYR A 211 27.62 17.79 -14.44
C TYR A 211 28.13 16.80 -13.38
N SER A 212 29.01 17.28 -12.52
CA SER A 212 29.28 16.64 -11.22
C SER A 212 28.25 17.09 -10.18
N ALA A 213 28.20 16.39 -9.03
CA ALA A 213 27.34 16.79 -7.91
C ALA A 213 27.70 18.19 -7.38
N GLU A 214 28.98 18.53 -7.35
CA GLU A 214 29.50 19.84 -6.95
C GLU A 214 29.00 20.93 -7.91
N GLN A 215 29.19 20.72 -9.22
CA GLN A 215 28.72 21.66 -10.23
C GLN A 215 27.21 21.87 -10.14
N TRP A 216 26.44 20.77 -9.98
CA TRP A 216 24.99 20.84 -9.80
C TRP A 216 24.59 21.68 -8.58
N LEU A 217 25.26 21.48 -7.44
CA LEU A 217 24.95 22.19 -6.20
C LEU A 217 25.48 23.63 -6.17
N GLU A 218 26.38 24.02 -7.08
CA GLU A 218 26.81 25.42 -7.26
C GLU A 218 25.86 26.23 -8.17
N MET A 219 25.11 25.56 -9.05
CA MET A 219 24.14 26.21 -9.93
C MET A 219 22.99 26.85 -9.14
N GLN A 220 22.43 27.94 -9.66
CA GLN A 220 21.20 28.49 -9.09
C GLN A 220 20.02 27.57 -9.45
N PRO A 221 19.03 27.38 -8.56
CA PRO A 221 17.86 26.54 -8.85
C PRO A 221 17.12 26.94 -10.14
N ALA A 222 17.08 28.23 -10.46
CA ALA A 222 16.49 28.74 -11.70
C ALA A 222 17.25 28.27 -12.95
N ASP A 223 18.58 28.15 -12.88
CA ASP A 223 19.39 27.65 -14.00
C ASP A 223 19.16 26.15 -14.19
N ILE A 224 19.08 25.40 -13.09
CA ILE A 224 18.79 23.96 -13.11
C ILE A 224 17.43 23.68 -13.76
N ALA A 225 16.40 24.43 -13.36
CA ALA A 225 15.06 24.31 -13.92
C ALA A 225 15.03 24.45 -15.45
N ASN A 226 15.97 25.22 -16.02
CA ASN A 226 16.07 25.53 -17.45
C ASN A 226 17.08 24.66 -18.21
N ILE A 227 17.77 23.71 -17.57
CA ILE A 227 18.65 22.76 -18.28
C ILE A 227 17.81 21.97 -19.27
N GLU A 228 18.19 21.98 -20.55
CA GLU A 228 17.55 21.16 -21.57
C GLU A 228 18.12 19.73 -21.54
N VAL A 229 17.25 18.76 -21.28
CA VAL A 229 17.56 17.32 -21.24
C VAL A 229 16.49 16.61 -22.07
N ALA A 230 16.87 15.70 -22.97
CA ALA A 230 15.92 15.01 -23.85
C ALA A 230 14.87 15.93 -24.55
N ASN A 231 15.32 17.10 -25.04
CA ASN A 231 14.49 18.16 -25.67
C ASN A 231 13.39 18.76 -24.77
N ASN A 232 13.50 18.62 -23.45
CA ASN A 232 12.60 19.22 -22.48
C ASN A 232 13.42 19.99 -21.42
N THR A 233 12.82 20.98 -20.78
CA THR A 233 13.47 21.59 -19.61
C THR A 233 13.44 20.61 -18.45
N PHE A 234 14.46 20.62 -17.59
CA PHE A 234 14.52 19.78 -16.41
C PHE A 234 13.29 19.98 -15.52
N ALA A 235 12.80 21.22 -15.36
CA ALA A 235 11.56 21.47 -14.63
C ALA A 235 10.34 20.75 -15.22
N SER A 236 10.22 20.72 -16.56
CA SER A 236 9.16 19.97 -17.24
C SER A 236 9.30 18.47 -17.01
N LEU A 237 10.54 17.95 -17.08
CA LEU A 237 10.83 16.54 -16.85
C LEU A 237 10.52 16.12 -15.41
N VAL A 238 10.95 16.89 -14.42
CA VAL A 238 10.61 16.66 -13.01
C VAL A 238 9.09 16.57 -12.85
N HIS A 239 8.36 17.54 -13.40
CA HIS A 239 6.90 17.52 -13.34
C HIS A 239 6.28 16.31 -14.08
N GLN A 240 6.84 15.88 -15.20
CA GLN A 240 6.37 14.71 -15.94
C GLN A 240 6.67 13.40 -15.19
N ILE A 241 7.84 13.29 -14.57
CA ILE A 241 8.35 12.08 -13.91
C ILE A 241 7.74 11.91 -12.53
N THR A 242 7.81 12.94 -11.68
CA THR A 242 7.41 12.86 -10.27
C THR A 242 6.09 13.60 -9.99
N GLY A 243 5.73 14.58 -10.82
CA GLY A 243 4.59 15.47 -10.55
C GLY A 243 4.90 16.68 -9.70
N GLU A 244 6.12 16.77 -9.17
CA GLU A 244 6.59 17.93 -8.42
C GLU A 244 6.57 19.18 -9.34
N GLN A 245 5.94 20.26 -8.89
CA GLN A 245 5.82 21.51 -9.66
C GLN A 245 6.98 22.48 -9.41
N TYR A 246 7.78 22.27 -8.36
CA TYR A 246 8.74 23.25 -7.86
C TYR A 246 10.15 22.69 -7.86
N VAL A 247 10.92 23.02 -8.91
CA VAL A 247 12.38 22.73 -8.98
C VAL A 247 13.22 23.94 -8.57
N SER A 248 12.57 25.04 -8.20
CA SER A 248 13.22 26.35 -8.05
C SER A 248 13.71 26.66 -6.63
N ASN A 249 13.65 25.72 -5.68
CA ASN A 249 14.18 25.92 -4.34
C ASN A 249 15.39 25.00 -4.05
N ARG A 250 16.18 25.39 -3.04
CA ARG A 250 17.42 24.69 -2.68
C ARG A 250 17.16 23.25 -2.22
N GLU A 251 16.08 23.02 -1.49
CA GLU A 251 15.69 21.68 -1.03
C GLU A 251 15.43 20.73 -2.21
N CYS A 252 14.64 21.17 -3.20
CA CYS A 252 14.36 20.35 -4.38
C CYS A 252 15.62 20.10 -5.20
N GLN A 253 16.51 21.10 -5.32
CA GLN A 253 17.82 20.94 -5.95
C GLN A 253 18.66 19.85 -5.25
N ILE A 254 18.72 19.83 -3.91
CA ILE A 254 19.46 18.82 -3.14
C ILE A 254 18.80 17.44 -3.30
N ARG A 255 17.47 17.35 -3.19
CA ARG A 255 16.73 16.10 -3.36
C ARG A 255 16.96 15.48 -4.74
N TRP A 256 16.92 16.30 -5.80
CA TRP A 256 17.23 15.84 -7.15
C TRP A 256 18.72 15.51 -7.33
N ALA A 257 19.63 16.21 -6.66
CA ALA A 257 21.03 15.80 -6.62
C ALA A 257 21.17 14.40 -6.01
N GLY A 258 20.43 14.08 -4.95
CA GLY A 258 20.35 12.74 -4.37
C GLY A 258 19.79 11.68 -5.33
N ARG A 259 18.75 12.00 -6.09
CA ARG A 259 18.18 11.08 -7.09
C ARG A 259 19.09 10.84 -8.30
N VAL A 260 19.83 11.87 -8.73
CA VAL A 260 20.73 11.78 -9.91
C VAL A 260 22.08 11.20 -9.51
N PHE A 261 22.75 11.75 -8.50
CA PHE A 261 24.12 11.42 -8.11
C PHE A 261 24.23 10.48 -6.91
N GLY A 262 23.14 10.26 -6.16
CA GLY A 262 23.12 9.47 -4.94
C GLY A 262 23.52 10.26 -3.69
N PHE A 263 22.83 10.02 -2.56
CA PHE A 263 23.19 10.56 -1.24
C PHE A 263 24.46 9.93 -0.64
N GLY A 264 25.01 8.88 -1.25
CA GLY A 264 26.36 8.43 -0.89
C GLY A 264 27.47 9.30 -1.49
N ASN A 265 27.16 10.18 -2.44
CA ASN A 265 28.07 11.26 -2.85
C ASN A 265 28.27 12.22 -1.67
N THR A 266 29.53 12.49 -1.32
CA THR A 266 29.87 13.27 -0.11
C THR A 266 29.32 14.71 -0.19
N THR A 267 29.39 15.34 -1.36
CA THR A 267 28.91 16.71 -1.58
C THR A 267 27.39 16.81 -1.45
N VAL A 268 26.65 15.83 -1.99
CA VAL A 268 25.18 15.77 -1.85
C VAL A 268 24.79 15.57 -0.39
N ARG A 269 25.45 14.64 0.31
CA ARG A 269 25.20 14.37 1.73
C ARG A 269 25.48 15.58 2.61
N GLU A 270 26.61 16.26 2.42
CA GLU A 270 26.96 17.46 3.20
C GLU A 270 25.95 18.59 2.98
N ALA A 271 25.45 18.75 1.74
CA ALA A 271 24.40 19.72 1.45
C ALA A 271 23.06 19.37 2.12
N ASP A 272 22.70 18.09 2.14
CA ASP A 272 21.51 17.59 2.84
C ASP A 272 21.61 17.75 4.35
N ASP A 273 22.74 17.37 4.95
CA ASP A 273 23.03 17.52 6.38
C ASP A 273 23.06 19.01 6.80
N GLU A 274 23.58 19.89 5.96
CA GLU A 274 23.54 21.33 6.19
C GLU A 274 22.12 21.88 6.11
N MET A 275 21.34 21.48 5.09
CA MET A 275 19.93 21.86 4.98
C MET A 275 19.13 21.36 6.18
N PHE A 276 19.37 20.12 6.61
CA PHE A 276 18.74 19.56 7.81
C PHE A 276 19.11 20.38 9.05
N ARG A 277 20.40 20.70 9.26
CA ARG A 277 20.84 21.57 10.37
C ARG A 277 20.26 22.98 10.32
N GLN A 278 20.03 23.54 9.13
CA GLN A 278 19.37 24.84 8.97
C GLN A 278 17.86 24.74 9.23
N SER A 279 17.24 23.59 8.94
CA SER A 279 15.82 23.32 9.23
C SER A 279 15.58 23.00 10.71
N GLU A 280 16.56 22.38 11.38
CA GLU A 280 16.63 22.24 12.82
C GLU A 280 17.05 23.56 13.44
N LEU A 281 16.13 24.54 13.41
CA LEU A 281 16.32 25.82 14.10
C LEU A 281 16.86 25.55 15.53
N PRO A 282 18.02 26.12 15.91
CA PRO A 282 18.49 26.04 17.27
C PRO A 282 17.37 26.45 18.22
N ILE A 283 17.25 25.80 19.39
CA ILE A 283 16.23 26.15 20.40
C ILE A 283 16.27 27.65 20.78
N ALA A 284 17.38 28.35 20.53
CA ALA A 284 17.48 29.81 20.63
C ALA A 284 16.61 30.58 19.58
N GLU A 285 16.52 30.10 18.34
CA GLU A 285 15.69 30.66 17.27
C GLU A 285 14.21 30.23 17.37
N ILE A 286 13.87 29.31 18.29
CA ILE A 286 12.46 29.06 18.66
C ILE A 286 11.80 30.35 19.18
N ASN A 287 12.58 31.23 19.82
CA ASN A 287 12.09 32.54 20.21
C ASN A 287 12.00 33.50 19.01
N ASP A 288 12.85 33.37 18.01
CA ASP A 288 12.89 34.27 16.85
C ASP A 288 11.73 34.04 15.87
N TRP A 289 11.30 32.79 15.65
CA TRP A 289 10.10 32.55 14.82
C TRP A 289 8.82 32.99 15.54
N ARG A 290 8.75 32.82 16.86
CA ARG A 290 7.66 33.38 17.68
C ARG A 290 7.62 34.90 17.57
N GLN A 291 8.76 35.58 17.69
CA GLN A 291 8.84 37.02 17.52
C GLN A 291 8.47 37.45 16.10
N SER A 292 8.84 36.69 15.07
CA SER A 292 8.49 36.98 13.67
C SER A 292 6.98 36.87 13.43
N ILE A 293 6.33 35.83 13.99
CA ILE A 293 4.86 35.70 13.94
C ILE A 293 4.20 36.79 14.78
N ILE A 294 4.71 37.13 15.96
CA ILE A 294 4.17 38.24 16.78
C ILE A 294 4.36 39.59 16.08
N GLN A 295 5.46 39.82 15.36
CA GLN A 295 5.71 41.06 14.65
C GLN A 295 4.72 41.26 13.48
N GLU A 296 4.46 40.19 12.73
CA GLU A 296 3.53 40.21 11.60
C GLU A 296 2.05 40.16 12.06
N PHE A 297 1.78 39.41 13.13
CA PHE A 297 0.48 39.19 13.75
C PHE A 297 0.55 39.50 15.26
N PRO A 298 0.43 40.78 15.66
CA PRO A 298 0.66 41.21 17.05
C PRO A 298 -0.25 40.60 18.10
N THR A 299 -1.41 40.10 17.70
CA THR A 299 -2.40 39.54 18.62
C THR A 299 -2.86 38.15 18.18
N VAL A 300 -3.28 37.34 19.13
CA VAL A 300 -3.91 36.04 18.85
C VAL A 300 -5.07 36.18 17.88
N ASP A 301 -5.91 37.21 18.05
CA ASP A 301 -7.06 37.40 17.18
C ASP A 301 -6.65 37.75 15.74
N SER A 302 -5.55 38.51 15.56
CA SER A 302 -5.01 38.77 14.21
C SER A 302 -4.48 37.50 13.54
N TRP A 303 -3.89 36.58 14.30
CA TRP A 303 -3.43 35.27 13.82
C TRP A 303 -4.59 34.31 13.54
N MET A 304 -5.56 34.22 14.45
CA MET A 304 -6.71 33.32 14.30
C MET A 304 -7.65 33.77 13.18
N ASN A 305 -7.61 35.05 12.79
CA ASN A 305 -8.40 35.59 11.68
C ASN A 305 -7.71 35.46 10.31
N VAL A 306 -6.53 34.85 10.24
CA VAL A 306 -5.75 34.68 8.98
C VAL A 306 -6.55 33.97 7.89
N LEU A 307 -7.44 33.03 8.22
CA LEU A 307 -8.27 32.33 7.21
C LEU A 307 -9.36 33.20 6.60
N ASN A 308 -9.76 34.27 7.27
CA ASN A 308 -10.86 35.14 6.83
C ASN A 308 -10.35 36.36 6.03
N ASP A 309 -9.02 36.53 5.93
CA ASP A 309 -8.37 37.60 5.18
C ASP A 309 -7.30 37.00 4.26
N GLU A 310 -7.58 36.97 2.95
CA GLU A 310 -6.68 36.39 1.94
C GLU A 310 -5.30 37.07 1.91
N GLN A 311 -5.18 38.36 2.22
CA GLN A 311 -3.88 39.01 2.31
C GLN A 311 -3.12 38.54 3.56
N ALA A 312 -3.80 38.41 4.70
CA ALA A 312 -3.22 37.85 5.91
C ALA A 312 -2.78 36.40 5.71
N LYS A 313 -3.59 35.60 5.01
CA LYS A 313 -3.30 34.21 4.62
C LYS A 313 -2.02 34.10 3.80
N GLU A 314 -1.87 34.91 2.76
CA GLU A 314 -0.66 34.89 1.92
C GLU A 314 0.58 35.43 2.64
N ARG A 315 0.44 36.34 3.60
CA ARG A 315 1.56 36.76 4.48
C ARG A 315 1.94 35.64 5.44
N ALA A 316 0.97 34.99 6.08
CA ALA A 316 1.20 33.88 6.99
C ALA A 316 1.82 32.68 6.28
N LYS A 317 1.38 32.33 5.06
CA LYS A 317 1.98 31.26 4.25
C LYS A 317 3.45 31.55 3.94
N ARG A 318 3.77 32.78 3.48
CA ARG A 318 5.15 33.19 3.20
C ARG A 318 6.02 33.17 4.46
N LEU A 319 5.49 33.65 5.58
CA LEU A 319 6.18 33.65 6.86
C LEU A 319 6.46 32.21 7.33
N LEU A 320 5.44 31.35 7.37
CA LEU A 320 5.57 29.95 7.75
C LEU A 320 6.52 29.17 6.83
N TYR A 321 6.47 29.44 5.52
CA TYR A 321 7.39 28.87 4.54
C TYR A 321 8.84 29.28 4.83
N THR A 322 9.07 30.57 5.12
CA THR A 322 10.39 31.09 5.49
C THR A 322 10.90 30.46 6.80
N LEU A 323 9.98 30.07 7.68
CA LEU A 323 10.24 29.40 8.95
C LEU A 323 10.28 27.85 8.83
N GLY A 324 10.24 27.29 7.62
CA GLY A 324 10.34 25.85 7.38
C GLY A 324 9.08 25.03 7.67
N PHE A 325 7.92 25.67 7.88
CA PHE A 325 6.64 24.98 8.02
C PHE A 325 6.02 24.71 6.65
N SER A 326 5.32 23.58 6.51
CA SER A 326 4.48 23.32 5.33
C SER A 326 3.41 24.41 5.19
N ILE A 327 3.15 24.83 3.94
CA ILE A 327 2.10 25.79 3.59
C ILE A 327 0.71 25.26 4.00
N ASP A 328 0.55 23.93 4.06
CA ASP A 328 -0.68 23.26 4.49
C ASP A 328 -0.95 23.44 5.99
N ALA A 329 0.02 23.95 6.76
CA ALA A 329 -0.20 24.26 8.16
C ALA A 329 -1.21 25.41 8.39
N ILE A 330 -1.65 26.09 7.33
CA ILE A 330 -2.74 27.09 7.32
C ILE A 330 -4.02 26.52 6.66
N ALA A 331 -4.14 25.20 6.51
CA ALA A 331 -5.31 24.60 5.86
C ALA A 331 -6.58 24.63 6.73
N SER A 332 -6.44 24.75 8.05
CA SER A 332 -7.57 24.71 8.99
C SER A 332 -7.38 25.61 10.20
N LEU A 333 -8.50 25.97 10.85
CA LEU A 333 -8.51 26.80 12.04
C LEU A 333 -7.76 26.10 13.18
N ARG A 334 -7.88 24.76 13.26
CA ARG A 334 -7.14 23.94 14.23
C ARG A 334 -5.63 23.97 14.02
N SER A 335 -5.15 23.93 12.77
CA SER A 335 -3.72 24.00 12.47
C SER A 335 -3.14 25.36 12.85
N LEU A 336 -3.88 26.44 12.55
CA LEU A 336 -3.57 27.78 13.06
C LEU A 336 -3.61 27.84 14.59
N ALA A 337 -4.60 27.24 15.23
CA ALA A 337 -4.68 27.22 16.69
C ALA A 337 -3.49 26.48 17.31
N PHE A 338 -3.01 25.40 16.70
CA PHE A 338 -1.85 24.66 17.18
C PHE A 338 -0.56 25.49 17.12
N ILE A 339 -0.32 26.19 16.00
CA ILE A 339 0.81 27.12 15.88
C ILE A 339 0.62 28.31 16.83
N GLY A 340 -0.58 28.89 16.88
CA GLY A 340 -0.93 30.00 17.74
C GLY A 340 -0.76 29.67 19.23
N ALA A 341 -1.10 28.46 19.64
CA ALA A 341 -0.90 27.96 21.00
C ALA A 341 0.59 27.95 21.37
N ARG A 342 1.46 27.64 20.41
CA ARG A 342 2.92 27.68 20.59
C ARG A 342 3.49 29.09 20.55
N VAL A 343 2.85 30.05 19.86
CA VAL A 343 3.32 31.45 19.75
C VAL A 343 2.83 32.31 20.91
N TYR A 344 1.53 32.30 21.17
CA TYR A 344 0.85 33.22 22.08
C TYR A 344 0.40 32.55 23.40
N GLY A 345 0.60 31.24 23.52
CA GLY A 345 0.22 30.44 24.69
C GLY A 345 -1.17 29.80 24.56
N HIS A 346 -1.34 28.68 25.25
CA HIS A 346 -2.52 27.82 25.14
C HIS A 346 -3.77 28.38 25.86
N ASN A 347 -3.62 29.46 26.63
CA ASN A 347 -4.69 29.97 27.50
C ASN A 347 -5.62 31.00 26.83
N HIS A 348 -5.32 31.44 25.60
CA HIS A 348 -6.18 32.39 24.92
C HIS A 348 -7.51 31.75 24.50
N GLN A 349 -8.62 32.46 24.74
CA GLN A 349 -9.96 31.93 24.48
C GLN A 349 -10.13 31.51 23.00
N SER A 350 -9.68 32.33 22.06
CA SER A 350 -9.75 32.03 20.61
C SER A 350 -8.98 30.76 20.22
N ILE A 351 -7.84 30.47 20.87
CA ILE A 351 -7.05 29.25 20.63
C ILE A 351 -7.76 28.04 21.24
N LYS A 352 -8.25 28.14 22.49
CA LYS A 352 -9.01 27.08 23.14
C LYS A 352 -10.26 26.73 22.35
N SER A 353 -11.07 27.73 22.00
CA SER A 353 -12.29 27.53 21.22
C SER A 353 -12.02 26.90 19.86
N ALA A 354 -10.93 27.25 19.18
CA ALA A 354 -10.55 26.63 17.91
C ALA A 354 -9.99 25.19 18.07
N MET A 355 -9.27 24.90 19.16
CA MET A 355 -8.80 23.54 19.47
C MET A 355 -9.92 22.62 19.96
N GLU A 356 -10.96 23.19 20.56
CA GLU A 356 -12.15 22.52 21.09
C GLU A 356 -13.29 22.41 20.06
N GLN A 357 -13.15 23.04 18.88
CA GLN A 357 -14.15 22.94 17.81
C GLN A 357 -14.07 21.56 17.13
N PRO A 358 -15.08 20.68 17.31
CA PRO A 358 -14.99 19.30 16.84
C PRO A 358 -15.27 19.15 15.34
N GLU A 359 -15.86 20.19 14.74
CA GLU A 359 -16.27 20.25 13.33
C GLU A 359 -15.07 20.09 12.37
N ASP A 360 -13.90 20.64 12.72
CA ASP A 360 -12.68 20.51 11.91
C ASP A 360 -12.03 19.12 12.02
N ILE A 361 -12.24 18.41 13.13
CA ILE A 361 -11.69 17.06 13.34
C ILE A 361 -12.44 16.03 12.50
N LEU A 362 -13.77 16.11 12.56
CA LEU A 362 -14.68 15.27 11.80
C LEU A 362 -14.60 15.58 10.30
N LYS A 363 -14.58 16.86 9.92
CA LYS A 363 -14.50 17.25 8.50
C LYS A 363 -13.15 16.92 7.87
N TYR A 364 -12.03 17.23 8.52
CA TYR A 364 -10.69 16.91 7.98
C TYR A 364 -10.40 15.40 7.98
N GLY A 365 -10.79 14.68 9.04
CA GLY A 365 -10.68 13.23 9.12
C GLY A 365 -11.50 12.50 8.04
N MET A 366 -12.72 13.00 7.75
CA MET A 366 -13.64 12.37 6.80
C MET A 366 -13.45 12.80 5.34
N GLU A 367 -13.13 14.08 5.06
CA GLU A 367 -12.97 14.58 3.68
C GLU A 367 -11.65 14.14 3.03
N HIS A 368 -10.55 14.10 3.80
CA HIS A 368 -9.21 13.87 3.23
C HIS A 368 -8.67 12.45 3.42
N ARG A 369 -9.02 11.73 4.49
CA ARG A 369 -8.49 10.38 4.74
C ARG A 369 -9.47 9.25 4.45
N TYR A 370 -10.79 9.49 4.49
CA TYR A 370 -11.79 8.41 4.36
C TYR A 370 -12.27 8.14 2.93
N ARG A 371 -12.30 9.15 2.04
CA ARG A 371 -12.70 8.95 0.64
C ARG A 371 -11.87 7.90 -0.12
N ASN A 372 -10.67 7.57 0.39
CA ASN A 372 -9.70 6.70 -0.29
C ASN A 372 -9.51 5.30 0.35
N THR A 373 -10.22 4.95 1.44
CA THR A 373 -9.89 3.74 2.25
C THR A 373 -10.76 2.50 2.04
N GLY A 374 -11.85 2.57 1.26
CA GLY A 374 -12.63 1.41 0.79
C GLY A 374 -13.19 0.52 1.92
N VAL A 375 -13.90 1.12 2.88
CA VAL A 375 -14.20 0.53 4.19
C VAL A 375 -15.60 -0.11 4.29
N SER A 376 -16.45 -0.03 3.27
CA SER A 376 -17.65 -0.87 3.19
C SER A 376 -17.20 -2.34 3.22
N ASN A 377 -17.74 -3.16 4.13
CA ASN A 377 -17.42 -4.59 4.36
C ASN A 377 -16.26 -4.97 5.32
N ILE A 378 -16.05 -4.29 6.45
CA ILE A 378 -15.11 -4.79 7.49
C ILE A 378 -15.54 -6.17 8.02
N GLY A 379 -16.80 -6.36 8.42
CA GLY A 379 -17.29 -7.63 8.98
C GLY A 379 -17.16 -8.79 8.00
N GLN A 380 -17.63 -8.61 6.76
CA GLN A 380 -17.49 -9.60 5.69
C GLN A 380 -16.01 -9.94 5.41
N LYS A 381 -15.11 -8.95 5.42
CA LYS A 381 -13.67 -9.23 5.25
C LYS A 381 -13.11 -10.08 6.39
N LEU A 382 -13.58 -9.92 7.63
CA LEU A 382 -13.15 -10.75 8.75
C LEU A 382 -13.75 -12.17 8.70
N ASP A 383 -14.98 -12.31 8.20
CA ASP A 383 -15.58 -13.62 7.88
C ASP A 383 -14.74 -14.36 6.82
N ASP A 384 -14.44 -13.70 5.70
CA ASP A 384 -13.64 -14.27 4.61
C ASP A 384 -12.22 -14.66 5.10
N ILE A 385 -11.60 -13.83 5.94
CA ILE A 385 -10.27 -14.12 6.52
C ILE A 385 -10.33 -15.30 7.50
N GLN A 386 -11.37 -15.39 8.34
CA GLN A 386 -11.52 -16.50 9.28
C GLN A 386 -11.70 -17.83 8.55
N GLU A 387 -12.42 -17.83 7.42
CA GLU A 387 -12.54 -18.99 6.54
C GLU A 387 -11.18 -19.37 5.90
N LEU A 388 -10.41 -18.40 5.42
CA LEU A 388 -9.07 -18.63 4.87
C LEU A 388 -8.06 -19.15 5.91
N VAL A 389 -8.18 -18.72 7.16
CA VAL A 389 -7.35 -19.20 8.28
C VAL A 389 -7.71 -20.64 8.65
N ALA A 390 -8.99 -21.00 8.62
CA ALA A 390 -9.44 -22.38 8.79
C ALA A 390 -8.93 -23.31 7.68
N LEU A 391 -8.68 -22.77 6.48
CA LEU A 391 -8.09 -23.47 5.33
C LEU A 391 -6.55 -23.45 5.29
N GLY A 392 -5.88 -22.83 6.27
CA GLY A 392 -4.42 -22.80 6.36
C GLY A 392 -3.72 -21.83 5.41
N LEU A 393 -4.41 -20.79 4.92
CA LEU A 393 -3.89 -19.78 3.99
C LEU A 393 -3.76 -18.36 4.60
N PRO A 394 -3.12 -18.16 5.76
CA PRO A 394 -3.24 -16.88 6.43
C PRO A 394 -2.30 -15.80 5.89
N SER A 395 -2.85 -14.60 5.65
CA SER A 395 -2.06 -13.36 5.51
C SER A 395 -2.28 -12.47 6.73
N LEU A 396 -1.31 -12.46 7.65
CA LEU A 396 -1.21 -11.54 8.79
C LEU A 396 -1.38 -10.06 8.39
N LYS A 397 -1.05 -9.71 7.15
CA LYS A 397 -1.17 -8.35 6.60
C LYS A 397 -2.63 -7.90 6.51
N ILE A 398 -3.53 -8.77 6.06
CA ILE A 398 -4.95 -8.42 5.88
C ILE A 398 -5.59 -8.21 7.26
N VAL A 399 -5.33 -9.12 8.20
CA VAL A 399 -5.82 -9.05 9.60
C VAL A 399 -5.40 -7.73 10.26
N ARG A 400 -4.11 -7.39 10.19
CA ARG A 400 -3.58 -6.15 10.80
C ARG A 400 -4.09 -4.89 10.12
N ASN A 401 -4.30 -4.91 8.81
CA ASN A 401 -4.86 -3.77 8.09
C ASN A 401 -6.32 -3.53 8.50
N VAL A 402 -7.11 -4.61 8.60
CA VAL A 402 -8.48 -4.52 9.12
C VAL A 402 -8.48 -4.00 10.55
N GLN A 403 -7.62 -4.54 11.42
CA GLN A 403 -7.50 -4.08 12.81
C GLN A 403 -7.17 -2.58 12.90
N ARG A 404 -6.13 -2.11 12.20
CA ARG A 404 -5.74 -0.69 12.22
C ARG A 404 -6.85 0.23 11.72
N LYS A 405 -7.57 -0.18 10.66
CA LYS A 405 -8.70 0.59 10.12
C LYS A 405 -9.86 0.64 11.11
N SER A 406 -10.16 -0.46 11.79
CA SER A 406 -11.20 -0.52 12.83
C SER A 406 -10.83 0.29 14.07
N GLU A 407 -9.56 0.26 14.51
CA GLU A 407 -9.06 1.07 15.62
C GLU A 407 -9.14 2.57 15.32
N PHE A 408 -8.75 2.99 14.11
CA PHE A 408 -8.91 4.38 13.66
C PHE A 408 -10.40 4.81 13.60
N LEU A 409 -11.26 3.97 13.05
CA LEU A 409 -12.70 4.24 13.01
C LEU A 409 -13.30 4.39 14.40
N LEU A 410 -12.83 3.58 15.36
CA LEU A 410 -13.26 3.67 16.75
C LEU A 410 -12.89 5.04 17.35
N GLU A 411 -11.68 5.54 17.10
CA GLU A 411 -11.27 6.89 17.52
C GLU A 411 -12.19 7.97 16.95
N VAL A 412 -12.50 7.91 15.65
CA VAL A 412 -13.41 8.84 14.98
C VAL A 412 -14.81 8.81 15.58
N ILE A 413 -15.33 7.62 15.92
CA ILE A 413 -16.66 7.47 16.55
C ILE A 413 -16.67 8.01 17.98
N GLU A 414 -15.63 7.77 18.77
CA GLU A 414 -15.52 8.32 20.13
C GLU A 414 -15.50 9.86 20.11
N GLU A 415 -14.77 10.45 19.16
CA GLU A 415 -14.78 11.90 18.95
C GLU A 415 -16.14 12.42 18.49
N ALA A 416 -16.85 11.68 17.61
CA ALA A 416 -18.20 12.03 17.20
C ALA A 416 -19.20 11.98 18.38
N ILE A 417 -19.11 10.98 19.25
CA ILE A 417 -19.96 10.89 20.46
C ILE A 417 -19.70 12.09 21.36
N LEU A 418 -18.44 12.45 21.56
CA LEU A 418 -18.06 13.62 22.36
C LEU A 418 -18.62 14.92 21.77
N TYR A 419 -18.56 15.07 20.43
CA TYR A 419 -19.15 16.22 19.74
C TYR A 419 -20.65 16.31 19.96
N VAL A 420 -21.39 15.22 19.72
CA VAL A 420 -22.86 15.20 19.88
C VAL A 420 -23.26 15.54 21.30
N ARG A 421 -22.55 15.02 22.32
CA ARG A 421 -22.77 15.36 23.73
C ARG A 421 -22.54 16.84 24.00
N THR A 422 -21.42 17.38 23.49
CA THR A 422 -21.06 18.80 23.66
C THR A 422 -22.12 19.72 23.04
N GLU A 423 -22.64 19.38 21.86
CA GLU A 423 -23.71 20.14 21.21
C GLU A 423 -25.05 20.01 21.94
N ALA A 424 -25.35 18.84 22.50
CA ALA A 424 -26.55 18.65 23.31
C ALA A 424 -26.49 19.53 24.57
N ASP A 425 -25.36 19.54 25.28
CA ASP A 425 -25.14 20.37 26.48
C ASP A 425 -25.29 21.86 26.18
N LYS A 426 -24.74 22.33 25.04
CA LYS A 426 -24.92 23.73 24.59
C LYS A 426 -26.37 24.12 24.38
N LYS A 427 -27.22 23.16 23.96
CA LYS A 427 -28.66 23.36 23.77
C LYS A 427 -29.49 23.09 25.02
N GLY A 428 -28.86 22.76 26.15
CA GLY A 428 -29.56 22.41 27.39
C GLY A 428 -30.27 21.05 27.31
N CYS A 429 -29.89 20.20 26.37
CA CYS A 429 -30.33 18.82 26.27
C CYS A 429 -29.35 17.94 27.06
N SER A 430 -29.86 17.04 27.89
CA SER A 430 -29.03 16.06 28.60
C SER A 430 -29.38 14.69 28.03
N PRO A 431 -28.69 14.26 26.95
CA PRO A 431 -29.08 13.06 26.25
C PRO A 431 -28.87 11.85 27.14
N SER A 432 -29.88 10.99 27.20
CA SER A 432 -29.85 9.77 28.01
C SER A 432 -29.19 8.66 27.22
N VAL A 433 -28.10 8.11 27.76
CA VAL A 433 -27.43 6.92 27.21
C VAL A 433 -28.38 5.72 27.11
N ASP A 434 -29.45 5.72 27.90
CA ASP A 434 -30.38 4.60 28.05
C ASP A 434 -31.66 4.73 27.20
N ALA A 435 -31.89 5.85 26.51
CA ALA A 435 -33.24 6.17 26.01
C ALA A 435 -33.59 5.60 24.63
N ILE A 436 -32.63 5.24 23.77
CA ILE A 436 -32.95 4.79 22.40
C ILE A 436 -32.07 3.60 22.02
N GLN A 437 -32.63 2.39 22.14
CA GLN A 437 -32.18 1.26 21.33
C GLN A 437 -32.67 1.52 19.90
N ALA A 438 -31.80 2.00 19.02
CA ALA A 438 -32.09 1.93 17.59
C ALA A 438 -32.34 0.45 17.25
N GLU A 439 -33.40 0.16 16.48
CA GLU A 439 -33.65 -1.23 16.07
C GLU A 439 -32.43 -1.73 15.28
N PRO A 440 -31.90 -2.93 15.56
CA PRO A 440 -30.73 -3.47 14.85
C PRO A 440 -30.86 -3.50 13.32
N SER A 441 -32.10 -3.48 12.81
CA SER A 441 -32.46 -3.39 11.39
C SER A 441 -32.12 -2.04 10.74
N GLU A 442 -31.93 -0.97 11.52
CA GLU A 442 -31.59 0.36 11.00
C GLU A 442 -30.08 0.57 10.82
N ILE A 443 -29.23 -0.27 11.42
CA ILE A 443 -27.77 -0.13 11.39
C ILE A 443 -27.14 -1.32 10.65
N GLU A 444 -27.13 -1.26 9.33
CA GLU A 444 -26.20 -2.09 8.56
C GLU A 444 -24.81 -1.43 8.59
N LEU A 445 -23.75 -2.20 8.87
CA LEU A 445 -22.34 -1.80 8.67
C LEU A 445 -22.02 -1.41 7.21
N SER A 446 -22.94 -1.64 6.28
CA SER A 446 -22.92 -1.16 4.90
C SER A 446 -23.16 0.36 4.79
N TRP A 447 -23.61 1.02 5.86
CA TRP A 447 -23.85 2.46 5.88
C TRP A 447 -22.54 3.22 5.67
N ASN A 448 -22.48 3.93 4.55
CA ASN A 448 -21.41 4.88 4.28
C ASN A 448 -21.40 5.95 5.37
N LEU A 449 -20.22 6.24 5.94
CA LEU A 449 -19.99 7.32 6.92
C LEU A 449 -20.56 8.68 6.47
N ASN A 450 -20.63 8.92 5.15
CA ASN A 450 -21.29 10.10 4.59
C ASN A 450 -22.80 10.15 4.89
N ASN A 451 -23.48 9.01 4.86
CA ASN A 451 -24.91 8.92 5.24
C ASN A 451 -25.08 9.09 6.74
N MET A 452 -24.13 8.59 7.54
CA MET A 452 -24.14 8.80 8.99
C MET A 452 -23.93 10.26 9.37
N TYR A 453 -23.03 10.98 8.69
CA TYR A 453 -22.88 12.42 8.89
C TYR A 453 -24.15 13.18 8.52
N GLY A 454 -24.74 12.89 7.35
CA GLY A 454 -26.01 13.51 6.96
C GLY A 454 -27.13 13.25 7.97
N LEU A 455 -27.18 12.05 8.54
CA LEU A 455 -28.14 11.68 9.57
C LEU A 455 -27.86 12.41 10.90
N ILE A 456 -26.62 12.39 11.39
CA ILE A 456 -26.20 13.06 12.63
C ILE A 456 -26.41 14.58 12.51
N ASP A 457 -26.00 15.19 11.41
CA ASP A 457 -26.20 16.60 11.13
C ASP A 457 -27.70 16.94 11.05
N SER A 458 -28.51 16.09 10.41
CA SER A 458 -29.97 16.28 10.38
C SER A 458 -30.60 16.22 11.79
N TYR A 459 -30.13 15.31 12.64
CA TYR A 459 -30.60 15.17 14.02
C TYR A 459 -30.16 16.34 14.90
N ILE A 460 -28.90 16.78 14.78
CA ILE A 460 -28.37 17.92 15.52
C ILE A 460 -29.08 19.22 15.10
N ARG A 461 -29.31 19.41 13.79
CA ARG A 461 -30.01 20.61 13.25
C ARG A 461 -31.48 20.66 13.65
N GLY A 462 -32.14 19.51 13.80
CA GLY A 462 -33.51 19.42 14.31
C GLY A 462 -33.66 20.05 15.70
N GLY A 463 -32.59 20.05 16.52
CA GLY A 463 -32.54 20.73 17.81
C GLY A 463 -33.45 20.13 18.89
N GLU A 464 -34.09 19.00 18.59
CA GLU A 464 -34.91 18.25 19.55
C GLU A 464 -34.03 17.27 20.33
N SER A 465 -34.30 17.11 21.63
CA SER A 465 -33.57 16.16 22.49
C SER A 465 -33.51 14.75 21.89
N GLU A 466 -34.60 14.34 21.23
CA GLU A 466 -34.72 13.03 20.57
C GLU A 466 -33.70 12.84 19.44
N GLY A 467 -33.29 13.91 18.74
CA GLY A 467 -32.25 13.85 17.71
C GLY A 467 -30.87 13.54 18.30
N PHE A 468 -30.52 14.18 19.42
CA PHE A 468 -29.25 13.93 20.11
C PHE A 468 -29.21 12.51 20.70
N ASP A 469 -30.32 12.04 21.29
CA ASP A 469 -30.44 10.68 21.81
C ASP A 469 -30.28 9.63 20.70
N ARG A 470 -30.89 9.84 19.53
CA ARG A 470 -30.75 8.94 18.36
C ARG A 470 -29.32 8.93 17.83
N ALA A 471 -28.68 10.09 17.69
CA ALA A 471 -27.31 10.19 17.20
C ALA A 471 -26.31 9.48 18.14
N ILE A 472 -26.46 9.67 19.46
CA ILE A 472 -25.62 8.97 20.45
C ILE A 472 -25.90 7.47 20.45
N GLY A 473 -27.16 7.06 20.32
CA GLY A 473 -27.55 5.65 20.23
C GLY A 473 -26.88 4.95 19.04
N VAL A 474 -26.98 5.52 17.84
CA VAL A 474 -26.36 5.00 16.62
C VAL A 474 -24.83 4.91 16.75
N LEU A 475 -24.18 5.98 17.20
CA LEU A 475 -22.72 5.99 17.39
C LEU A 475 -22.25 4.98 18.46
N SER A 476 -23.02 4.80 19.54
CA SER A 476 -22.69 3.83 20.60
C SER A 476 -22.86 2.38 20.14
N GLN A 477 -23.85 2.10 19.29
CA GLN A 477 -24.01 0.78 18.66
C GLN A 477 -22.85 0.48 17.70
N LEU A 478 -22.45 1.44 16.87
CA LEU A 478 -21.29 1.28 15.96
C LEU A 478 -19.98 1.11 16.71
N ARG A 479 -19.77 1.87 17.79
CA ARG A 479 -18.63 1.70 18.71
C ARG A 479 -18.55 0.27 19.22
N THR A 480 -19.68 -0.29 19.63
CA THR A 480 -19.77 -1.66 20.15
C THR A 480 -19.45 -2.69 19.07
N LEU A 481 -19.99 -2.51 17.85
CA LEU A 481 -19.68 -3.35 16.69
C LEU A 481 -18.19 -3.32 16.34
N LEU A 482 -17.58 -2.13 16.26
CA LEU A 482 -16.15 -2.00 15.95
C LEU A 482 -15.25 -2.63 17.01
N LEU A 483 -15.59 -2.47 18.29
CA LEU A 483 -14.86 -3.13 19.38
C LEU A 483 -14.91 -4.66 19.24
N SER A 484 -16.07 -5.21 18.86
CA SER A 484 -16.21 -6.64 18.58
C SER A 484 -15.35 -7.08 17.39
N GLU A 485 -15.31 -6.30 16.30
CA GLU A 485 -14.47 -6.63 15.13
C GLU A 485 -12.96 -6.49 15.41
N ILE A 486 -12.54 -5.53 16.22
CA ILE A 486 -11.14 -5.39 16.66
C ILE A 486 -10.73 -6.62 17.47
N GLU A 487 -11.56 -7.05 18.41
CA GLU A 487 -11.25 -8.23 19.23
C GLU A 487 -11.21 -9.50 18.37
N ARG A 488 -12.16 -9.65 17.43
CA ARG A 488 -12.15 -10.74 16.45
C ARG A 488 -10.89 -10.73 15.58
N ALA A 489 -10.44 -9.58 15.10
CA ALA A 489 -9.19 -9.46 14.35
C ALA A 489 -7.97 -9.88 15.19
N ARG A 490 -7.94 -9.54 16.49
CA ARG A 490 -6.87 -9.97 17.42
C ARG A 490 -6.87 -11.48 17.67
N GLU A 491 -8.05 -12.08 17.81
CA GLU A 491 -8.19 -13.53 17.94
C GLU A 491 -7.67 -14.25 16.68
N ILE A 492 -8.06 -13.77 15.50
CA ILE A 492 -7.55 -14.28 14.22
C ILE A 492 -6.03 -14.11 14.14
N GLU A 493 -5.48 -12.95 14.51
CA GLU A 493 -4.03 -12.73 14.53
C GLU A 493 -3.33 -13.74 15.45
N ALA A 494 -3.87 -13.99 16.64
CA ALA A 494 -3.33 -14.96 17.60
C ALA A 494 -3.35 -16.38 17.03
N MET A 495 -4.44 -16.79 16.37
CA MET A 495 -4.54 -18.09 15.70
C MET A 495 -3.48 -18.26 14.60
N VAL A 496 -3.31 -17.23 13.76
CA VAL A 496 -2.31 -17.24 12.68
C VAL A 496 -0.89 -17.34 13.25
N ARG A 497 -0.60 -16.60 14.33
CA ARG A 497 0.70 -16.68 15.01
C ARG A 497 0.98 -18.07 15.59
N LEU A 498 -0.02 -18.73 16.16
CA LEU A 498 0.11 -20.09 16.70
C LEU A 498 0.32 -21.14 15.61
N GLN A 499 -0.27 -20.98 14.42
CA GLN A 499 -0.02 -21.85 13.26
C GLN A 499 1.38 -21.66 12.67
N ILE A 500 1.96 -20.47 12.79
CA ILE A 500 3.30 -20.13 12.24
C ILE A 500 4.43 -20.52 13.20
N MET A 501 4.15 -20.76 14.49
CA MET A 501 5.17 -21.21 15.43
C MET A 501 5.65 -22.63 15.09
N PRO A 502 6.98 -22.84 14.92
CA PRO A 502 7.50 -24.19 14.74
C PRO A 502 7.24 -25.00 16.01
N GLN A 503 6.49 -26.10 15.90
CA GLN A 503 6.40 -27.06 16.99
C GLN A 503 7.78 -27.66 17.20
N HIS A 504 8.49 -27.19 18.24
CA HIS A 504 9.73 -27.80 18.70
C HIS A 504 9.43 -29.18 19.28
N ALA A 505 9.38 -30.20 18.42
CA ALA A 505 9.54 -31.57 18.84
C ALA A 505 11.03 -31.77 19.19
N GLY A 506 11.30 -32.02 20.48
CA GLY A 506 12.62 -32.37 20.95
C GLY A 506 13.13 -33.64 20.26
N ASN A 507 14.40 -33.58 19.86
CA ASN A 507 15.27 -34.67 19.42
C ASN A 507 15.04 -35.24 18.00
N GLY A 508 15.88 -34.77 17.07
CA GLY A 508 16.51 -35.59 16.02
C GLY A 508 15.67 -35.93 14.79
N LEU A 509 16.10 -35.41 13.64
CA LEU A 509 15.65 -35.73 12.27
C LEU A 509 14.19 -35.36 11.93
N THR A 510 14.03 -34.20 11.31
CA THR A 510 12.78 -33.77 10.66
C THR A 510 12.80 -34.20 9.19
N MET A 511 12.14 -35.32 8.87
CA MET A 511 11.57 -35.56 7.54
C MET A 511 10.07 -35.26 7.62
N TYR A 512 9.58 -34.37 6.76
CA TYR A 512 8.15 -34.13 6.60
C TYR A 512 7.54 -35.27 5.77
N THR A 513 6.90 -36.22 6.44
CA THR A 513 5.95 -37.16 5.84
C THR A 513 4.59 -36.88 6.46
N PRO A 514 3.53 -36.57 5.69
CA PRO A 514 2.19 -36.47 6.25
C PRO A 514 1.68 -37.90 6.51
N LEU A 515 1.78 -38.34 7.78
CA LEU A 515 1.07 -39.51 8.29
C LEU A 515 -0.27 -39.05 8.86
N VAL A 516 -1.24 -38.84 7.98
CA VAL A 516 -2.65 -39.04 8.33
C VAL A 516 -3.08 -40.28 7.55
N SER A 517 -3.09 -41.43 8.23
CA SER A 517 -3.88 -42.56 7.77
C SER A 517 -5.35 -42.17 7.88
N VAL A 518 -6.02 -41.96 6.75
CA VAL A 518 -7.46 -41.77 6.66
C VAL A 518 -8.11 -43.15 6.81
N PRO A 519 -8.92 -43.43 7.85
CA PRO A 519 -9.90 -44.50 7.77
C PRO A 519 -11.05 -44.01 6.87
N GLU A 520 -11.55 -44.91 6.01
CA GLU A 520 -12.82 -44.72 5.30
C GLU A 520 -13.90 -44.26 6.28
N LEU A 521 -14.48 -43.07 6.05
CA LEU A 521 -15.59 -42.57 6.84
C LEU A 521 -16.59 -41.79 5.98
N ASP A 522 -17.83 -42.25 6.13
CA ASP A 522 -19.10 -41.63 5.80
C ASP A 522 -19.15 -40.12 6.14
N LEU A 523 -19.84 -39.34 5.31
CA LEU A 523 -20.02 -37.89 5.48
C LEU A 523 -20.66 -37.54 6.83
N THR A 524 -20.17 -36.46 7.44
CA THR A 524 -20.54 -36.04 8.80
C THR A 524 -21.87 -35.30 8.83
N GLN A 525 -22.56 -35.35 9.97
CA GLN A 525 -23.85 -34.69 10.22
C GLN A 525 -23.86 -33.18 9.91
N ALA A 526 -22.69 -32.52 9.98
CA ALA A 526 -22.50 -31.12 9.64
C ALA A 526 -22.73 -30.82 8.14
N GLU A 527 -22.33 -31.74 7.24
CA GLU A 527 -22.47 -31.55 5.80
C GLU A 527 -23.94 -31.64 5.36
N ARG A 528 -24.75 -32.46 6.05
CA ARG A 528 -26.20 -32.56 5.81
C ARG A 528 -26.95 -31.33 6.31
N GLN A 529 -26.51 -30.74 7.43
CA GLN A 529 -27.10 -29.50 7.96
C GLN A 529 -26.78 -28.28 7.08
N LEU A 530 -25.58 -28.20 6.51
CA LEU A 530 -25.18 -27.15 5.57
C LEU A 530 -26.02 -27.16 4.29
N LEU A 531 -26.30 -28.35 3.75
CA LEU A 531 -27.18 -28.53 2.57
C LEU A 531 -28.64 -28.16 2.84
N GLN A 532 -29.16 -28.42 4.06
CA GLN A 532 -30.51 -28.01 4.45
C GLN A 532 -30.64 -26.49 4.66
N LEU A 533 -29.59 -25.83 5.12
CA LEU A 533 -29.56 -24.37 5.27
C LEU A 533 -29.57 -23.65 3.92
N LEU A 534 -28.81 -24.14 2.93
CA LEU A 534 -28.77 -23.60 1.57
C LEU A 534 -30.10 -23.73 0.81
N LEU A 535 -30.99 -24.62 1.24
CA LEU A 535 -32.31 -24.82 0.63
C LEU A 535 -33.41 -23.93 1.23
N ASN A 536 -33.19 -23.33 2.40
CA ASN A 536 -34.25 -22.64 3.16
C ASN A 536 -34.13 -21.10 3.17
N ASP A 537 -32.99 -20.50 2.80
CA ASP A 537 -32.81 -19.04 2.88
C ASP A 537 -32.69 -18.32 1.52
N ASN A 538 -33.28 -17.12 1.46
CA ASN A 538 -33.24 -16.17 0.33
C ASN A 538 -31.86 -15.53 0.19
N GLN A 539 -30.84 -16.29 -0.21
CA GLN A 539 -29.51 -15.75 -0.51
C GLN A 539 -29.37 -15.34 -1.98
N GLN A 540 -28.79 -14.16 -2.18
CA GLN A 540 -28.68 -13.48 -3.46
C GLN A 540 -27.36 -13.70 -4.20
N TYR A 541 -26.39 -14.44 -3.66
CA TYR A 541 -25.16 -14.74 -4.39
C TYR A 541 -24.51 -16.03 -3.89
N ILE A 542 -24.30 -16.99 -4.79
CA ILE A 542 -23.40 -18.13 -4.59
C ILE A 542 -22.34 -18.03 -5.70
N PRO A 543 -21.04 -17.89 -5.38
CA PRO A 543 -20.00 -17.80 -6.40
C PRO A 543 -19.96 -19.05 -7.29
N GLU A 544 -19.87 -18.86 -8.61
CA GLU A 544 -19.85 -19.95 -9.60
C GLU A 544 -18.70 -20.95 -9.38
N LEU A 545 -17.59 -20.47 -8.79
CA LEU A 545 -16.45 -21.28 -8.38
C LEU A 545 -16.82 -22.32 -7.31
N PHE A 546 -17.74 -21.97 -6.40
CA PHE A 546 -18.23 -22.83 -5.33
C PHE A 546 -19.11 -23.96 -5.87
N ILE A 547 -19.95 -23.64 -6.87
CA ILE A 547 -20.78 -24.63 -7.57
C ILE A 547 -19.89 -25.63 -8.33
N ARG A 548 -18.83 -25.16 -9.00
CA ARG A 548 -17.86 -26.03 -9.69
C ARG A 548 -17.08 -26.94 -8.73
N GLN A 549 -16.59 -26.39 -7.62
CA GLN A 549 -15.85 -27.19 -6.62
C GLN A 549 -16.72 -28.25 -5.95
N ILE A 550 -18.02 -28.00 -5.80
CA ILE A 550 -18.97 -29.03 -5.38
C ILE A 550 -19.09 -30.07 -6.49
N LEU A 551 -19.40 -29.66 -7.73
CA LEU A 551 -19.66 -30.56 -8.87
C LEU A 551 -18.47 -31.46 -9.28
N ASP A 552 -17.23 -31.01 -9.05
CA ASP A 552 -16.01 -31.74 -9.43
C ASP A 552 -15.56 -32.76 -8.36
N ARG A 553 -16.27 -32.92 -7.24
CA ARG A 553 -15.91 -33.93 -6.23
C ARG A 553 -16.17 -35.36 -6.73
N PRO A 554 -15.21 -36.28 -6.62
CA PRO A 554 -15.36 -37.67 -7.06
C PRO A 554 -16.57 -38.41 -6.46
N ALA A 555 -16.99 -38.04 -5.25
CA ALA A 555 -18.14 -38.63 -4.54
C ALA A 555 -19.49 -38.41 -5.27
N LEU A 556 -19.62 -37.40 -6.13
CA LEU A 556 -20.85 -37.12 -6.90
C LEU A 556 -21.16 -38.15 -7.98
N ASN A 557 -20.19 -38.98 -8.35
CA ASN A 557 -20.37 -40.01 -9.36
C ASN A 557 -21.06 -41.28 -8.83
N HIS A 558 -21.31 -41.37 -7.52
CA HIS A 558 -21.78 -42.60 -6.89
C HIS A 558 -23.19 -42.56 -6.28
N ASP A 559 -23.83 -41.39 -6.12
CA ASP A 559 -25.22 -41.29 -5.62
C ASP A 559 -26.14 -40.47 -6.57
N PRO A 560 -27.05 -41.12 -7.31
CA PRO A 560 -27.99 -40.47 -8.24
C PRO A 560 -28.97 -39.49 -7.58
N SER A 561 -29.29 -39.66 -6.29
CA SER A 561 -30.24 -38.79 -5.59
C SER A 561 -29.65 -37.40 -5.31
N TYR A 562 -28.34 -37.35 -5.08
CA TYR A 562 -27.59 -36.12 -4.83
C TYR A 562 -27.44 -35.28 -6.10
N ARG A 563 -27.17 -35.92 -7.24
CA ARG A 563 -27.11 -35.25 -8.56
C ARG A 563 -28.45 -34.60 -8.96
N GLY A 564 -29.57 -35.25 -8.64
CA GLY A 564 -30.90 -34.69 -8.89
C GLY A 564 -31.16 -33.40 -8.11
N THR A 565 -30.74 -33.36 -6.85
CA THR A 565 -30.90 -32.19 -5.96
C THR A 565 -30.06 -31.01 -6.44
N VAL A 566 -28.82 -31.25 -6.87
CA VAL A 566 -27.93 -30.19 -7.39
C VAL A 566 -28.47 -29.59 -8.69
N ILE A 567 -29.00 -30.43 -9.60
CA ILE A 567 -29.63 -29.94 -10.85
C ILE A 567 -30.87 -29.08 -10.56
N ALA A 568 -31.67 -29.45 -9.57
CA ALA A 568 -32.85 -28.67 -9.16
C ALA A 568 -32.47 -27.29 -8.60
N ILE A 569 -31.40 -27.21 -7.80
CA ILE A 569 -30.87 -25.96 -7.25
C ILE A 569 -30.36 -25.03 -8.36
N VAL A 570 -29.59 -25.57 -9.32
CA VAL A 570 -29.07 -24.79 -10.47
C VAL A 570 -30.21 -24.22 -11.32
N ASN A 571 -31.26 -25.00 -11.58
CA ASN A 571 -32.40 -24.54 -12.36
C ASN A 571 -33.24 -23.47 -11.64
N SER A 572 -33.38 -23.57 -10.31
CA SER A 572 -34.07 -22.56 -9.49
C SER A 572 -33.34 -21.20 -9.51
N LEU A 573 -32.00 -21.22 -9.39
CA LEU A 573 -31.15 -20.03 -9.48
C LEU A 573 -31.21 -19.37 -10.88
N ARG A 574 -31.26 -20.19 -11.94
CA ARG A 574 -31.40 -19.72 -13.33
C ARG A 574 -32.68 -18.92 -13.56
N ASN A 575 -33.79 -19.35 -12.95
CA ASN A 575 -35.08 -18.67 -13.08
C ASN A 575 -35.13 -17.35 -12.28
N LYS A 576 -34.48 -17.28 -11.11
CA LYS A 576 -34.39 -16.04 -10.31
C LYS A 576 -33.54 -14.95 -10.98
N LEU A 577 -32.54 -15.32 -11.77
CA LEU A 577 -31.73 -14.39 -12.57
C LEU A 577 -32.50 -13.77 -13.74
N ALA A 578 -33.53 -14.45 -14.28
CA ALA A 578 -34.36 -13.92 -15.35
C ALA A 578 -35.27 -12.77 -14.88
N ASP A 579 -35.70 -12.76 -13.61
CA ASP A 579 -36.51 -11.66 -13.03
C ASP A 579 -35.70 -10.35 -12.84
N ALA A 580 -34.37 -10.44 -12.75
CA ALA A 580 -33.49 -9.26 -12.64
C ALA A 580 -33.32 -8.50 -13.99
N GLU A 581 -33.66 -9.12 -15.13
CA GLU A 581 -33.56 -8.52 -16.48
C GLU A 581 -34.49 -7.29 -16.67
N TYR A 582 -35.46 -7.02 -15.77
CA TYR A 582 -36.46 -5.95 -15.93
C TYR A 582 -35.95 -4.53 -15.58
N ARG A 583 -34.78 -4.36 -14.93
CA ARG A 583 -34.31 -3.06 -14.42
C ARG A 583 -33.37 -2.26 -15.34
N PHE A 584 -32.85 -2.86 -16.41
CA PHE A 584 -31.87 -2.19 -17.28
C PHE A 584 -32.43 -2.04 -18.71
N ARG A 585 -32.55 -0.79 -19.20
CA ARG A 585 -33.21 -0.43 -20.48
C ARG A 585 -32.44 -0.84 -21.76
N GLY A 586 -31.48 -1.75 -21.67
CA GLY A 586 -30.64 -2.14 -22.79
C GLY A 586 -29.78 -3.35 -22.50
N ILE A 587 -30.38 -4.43 -21.98
CA ILE A 587 -29.72 -5.73 -21.93
C ILE A 587 -30.04 -6.47 -23.23
N SER A 588 -29.00 -6.88 -23.96
CA SER A 588 -29.15 -7.86 -25.05
C SER A 588 -28.45 -9.16 -24.67
N LYS A 589 -29.08 -10.28 -25.01
CA LYS A 589 -28.68 -11.63 -24.61
C LYS A 589 -28.29 -12.43 -25.84
N ALA A 590 -27.07 -12.97 -25.84
CA ALA A 590 -26.60 -13.90 -26.86
C ALA A 590 -26.20 -15.23 -26.21
N ILE A 591 -26.75 -16.33 -26.73
CA ILE A 591 -26.38 -17.68 -26.28
C ILE A 591 -25.27 -18.15 -27.21
N ILE A 592 -24.06 -18.35 -26.65
CA ILE A 592 -22.88 -18.71 -27.44
C ILE A 592 -22.78 -20.24 -27.57
N ASN A 593 -23.11 -20.98 -26.50
CA ASN A 593 -23.35 -22.43 -26.50
C ASN A 593 -24.01 -22.87 -25.17
N ASP A 594 -24.16 -24.19 -24.98
CA ASP A 594 -24.84 -24.82 -23.83
C ASP A 594 -24.23 -24.44 -22.46
N ASN A 595 -23.00 -23.93 -22.45
CA ASN A 595 -22.26 -23.59 -21.24
C ASN A 595 -22.18 -22.08 -20.97
N TYR A 596 -22.50 -21.21 -21.94
CA TYR A 596 -22.35 -19.76 -21.77
C TYR A 596 -23.44 -18.92 -22.45
N ILE A 597 -24.00 -18.01 -21.66
CA ILE A 597 -24.88 -16.94 -22.09
C ILE A 597 -24.17 -15.62 -21.81
N VAL A 598 -24.00 -14.79 -22.85
CA VAL A 598 -23.42 -13.46 -22.71
C VAL A 598 -24.52 -12.43 -22.66
N TYR A 599 -24.44 -11.59 -21.63
CA TYR A 599 -25.27 -10.42 -21.45
C TYR A 599 -24.47 -9.19 -21.79
N THR A 600 -24.96 -8.39 -22.73
CA THR A 600 -24.39 -7.08 -23.04
C THR A 600 -25.25 -6.02 -22.39
N LEU A 601 -24.64 -5.23 -21.51
CA LEU A 601 -25.30 -4.17 -20.74
C LEU A 601 -24.90 -2.82 -21.31
N SER A 602 -25.84 -2.14 -21.97
CA SER A 602 -25.58 -0.80 -22.46
C SER A 602 -26.16 0.27 -21.57
N GLU A 603 -25.33 1.23 -21.20
CA GLU A 603 -25.70 2.45 -20.49
C GLU A 603 -25.52 3.66 -21.41
N TYR A 604 -26.42 4.63 -21.33
CA TYR A 604 -26.27 5.88 -22.08
C TYR A 604 -25.82 6.97 -21.11
N THR A 605 -24.74 7.65 -21.47
CA THR A 605 -24.25 8.83 -20.74
C THR A 605 -25.24 9.99 -20.87
N ASP A 606 -25.11 10.98 -19.99
CA ASP A 606 -25.94 12.19 -20.00
C ASP A 606 -25.84 12.98 -21.32
N ASP A 607 -24.75 12.83 -22.08
CA ASP A 607 -24.58 13.42 -23.43
C ASP A 607 -25.06 12.50 -24.57
N GLY A 608 -25.75 11.40 -24.23
CA GLY A 608 -26.41 10.50 -25.18
C GLY A 608 -25.50 9.45 -25.83
N ARG A 609 -24.26 9.29 -25.36
CA ARG A 609 -23.34 8.25 -25.87
C ARG A 609 -23.61 6.92 -25.22
N ARG A 610 -23.58 5.85 -26.02
CA ARG A 610 -23.78 4.48 -25.54
C ARG A 610 -22.46 3.87 -25.09
N LEU A 611 -22.34 3.57 -23.80
CA LEU A 611 -21.40 2.57 -23.28
C LEU A 611 -22.07 1.20 -23.36
N THR A 612 -21.32 0.15 -23.72
CA THR A 612 -21.83 -1.20 -23.99
C THR A 612 -20.97 -2.25 -23.33
#